data_AF-X1LS35-F1
#
_entry.id   AF-X1LS35-F1
#
_cell.length_a   1.000
_cell.length_b   1.000
_cell.length_c   1.000
_cell.angle_alpha   90.00
_cell.angle_beta   90.00
_cell.angle_gamma   90.00
#
_symmetry.space_group_name_H-M   'P 1'
#
loop_
_entity.id
_entity.type
_entity.pdbx_description
1 polymer ?
#
loop_
_entity_poly.entity_id
_entity_poly.type
_entity_poly.pdbx_seq_one_letter_code
_entity_poly.pdbx_strand_id
1 'polypeptide(L)'
;MKSKTLNIASALLIIIGVWAIFEGVWALFLSAGYLDAWMKMYGATIPHTDFMIHVNQFYGLEKLIGGLFFCVISLIPYRKAEKWAWYAILVIGGIHMLGMLILWTPHAPFSVIFVILWIVGLVLPYKQILGKSS
;
A
#
# COMPACT_ATOMS: atom_id res chain seq x y z
N MET A 1 8.34 8.30 26.67
CA MET A 1 7.70 9.13 25.61
C MET A 1 7.71 8.36 24.30
N LYS A 2 6.60 8.34 23.55
CA LYS A 2 6.59 7.76 22.19
C LYS A 2 7.49 8.61 21.27
N SER A 3 8.38 7.97 20.51
CA SER A 3 9.26 8.67 19.57
C SER A 3 8.43 9.41 18.51
N LYS A 4 8.65 10.73 18.37
CA LYS A 4 8.00 11.55 17.34
C LYS A 4 8.31 11.01 15.93
N THR A 5 9.54 10.56 15.70
CA THR A 5 9.99 9.99 14.43
C THR A 5 9.21 8.71 14.07
N LEU A 6 9.05 7.79 15.03
CA LEU A 6 8.27 6.56 14.80
C LEU A 6 6.79 6.86 14.52
N ASN A 7 6.22 7.85 15.20
CA ASN A 7 4.83 8.24 14.97
C ASN A 7 4.63 8.85 13.57
N ILE A 8 5.54 9.72 13.12
CA ILE A 8 5.50 10.30 11.77
C ILE A 8 5.68 9.21 10.72
N ALA A 9 6.70 8.37 10.85
CA ALA A 9 6.97 7.28 9.93
C ALA A 9 5.77 6.32 9.81
N SER A 10 5.21 5.93 10.95
CA SER A 10 3.99 5.13 11.03
C SER A 10 2.80 5.80 10.35
N ALA A 11 2.61 7.12 10.54
CA ALA A 11 1.52 7.85 9.88
C ALA A 11 1.66 7.86 8.35
N LEU A 12 2.87 8.06 7.83
CA LEU A 12 3.14 8.01 6.39
C LEU A 12 2.79 6.63 5.80
N LEU A 13 3.13 5.55 6.50
CA LEU A 13 2.82 4.18 6.09
C LEU A 13 1.32 3.87 6.20
N ILE A 14 0.64 4.41 7.22
CA ILE A 14 -0.83 4.26 7.36
C ILE A 14 -1.57 4.92 6.19
N ILE A 15 -1.10 6.06 5.67
CA ILE A 15 -1.72 6.69 4.49
C ILE A 15 -1.75 5.70 3.31
N ILE A 16 -0.68 4.94 3.10
CA ILE A 16 -0.60 3.91 2.05
C ILE A 16 -1.60 2.77 2.34
N GLY A 17 -1.66 2.30 3.58
CA GLY A 17 -2.59 1.23 3.95
C GLY A 17 -4.05 1.64 3.83
N VAL A 18 -4.40 2.87 4.21
CA VAL A 18 -5.75 3.44 4.04
C VAL A 18 -6.12 3.57 2.57
N TRP A 19 -5.18 4.00 1.72
CA TRP A 19 -5.39 4.00 0.27
C TRP A 19 -5.66 2.60 -0.28
N ALA A 20 -4.87 1.60 0.13
CA ALA A 20 -5.08 0.22 -0.28
C ALA A 20 -6.44 -0.35 0.18
N ILE A 21 -6.89 0.02 1.38
CA ILE A 21 -8.23 -0.33 1.88
C ILE A 21 -9.31 0.31 1.00
N PHE A 22 -9.18 1.60 0.68
CA PHE A 22 -10.12 2.29 -0.21
C PHE A 22 -10.18 1.64 -1.59
N GLU A 23 -9.03 1.38 -2.22
CA GLU A 23 -8.98 0.64 -3.49
C GLU A 23 -9.60 -0.74 -3.38
N GLY A 24 -9.32 -1.47 -2.29
CA GLY A 24 -9.85 -2.81 -2.05
C GLY A 24 -11.38 -2.82 -1.95
N VAL A 25 -11.95 -1.91 -1.16
CA VAL A 25 -13.41 -1.72 -1.06
C VAL A 25 -14.00 -1.35 -2.42
N TRP A 26 -13.34 -0.44 -3.15
CA TRP A 26 -13.84 0.01 -4.44
C TRP A 26 -13.86 -1.13 -5.47
N ALA A 27 -12.77 -1.88 -5.59
CA ALA A 27 -12.68 -3.04 -6.49
C ALA A 27 -13.59 -4.21 -6.08
N LEU A 28 -13.80 -4.43 -4.78
CA LEU A 28 -14.63 -5.52 -4.26
C LEU A 28 -16.14 -5.28 -4.46
N PHE A 29 -16.62 -4.07 -4.17
CA PHE A 29 -18.07 -3.79 -4.17
C PHE A 29 -18.56 -3.01 -5.37
N LEU A 30 -17.70 -2.24 -6.05
CA LEU A 30 -18.05 -1.45 -7.24
C LEU A 30 -17.07 -1.75 -8.38
N SER A 31 -16.80 -3.04 -8.59
CA SER A 31 -15.79 -3.58 -9.51
C SER A 31 -15.86 -3.01 -10.93
N ALA A 32 -17.07 -2.89 -11.50
CA ALA A 32 -17.25 -2.32 -12.84
C ALA A 32 -16.75 -0.88 -12.92
N GLY A 33 -17.15 -0.04 -11.96
CA GLY A 33 -16.71 1.37 -11.91
C GLY A 33 -15.22 1.52 -11.61
N TYR A 34 -14.64 0.61 -10.82
CA TYR A 34 -13.19 0.55 -10.61
C TYR A 34 -12.46 0.25 -11.92
N LEU A 35 -12.89 -0.80 -12.64
CA LEU A 35 -12.31 -1.17 -13.93
C LEU A 35 -12.47 -0.05 -14.96
N ASP A 36 -13.64 0.58 -15.06
CA ASP A 36 -13.87 1.72 -15.96
C ASP A 36 -12.90 2.87 -15.70
N ALA A 37 -12.69 3.23 -14.43
CA ALA A 37 -11.79 4.31 -14.04
C ALA A 37 -10.35 4.02 -14.49
N TRP A 38 -9.87 2.80 -14.24
CA TRP A 38 -8.52 2.40 -14.64
C TRP A 38 -8.39 2.26 -16.15
N MET A 39 -9.32 1.59 -16.82
CA MET A 39 -9.29 1.44 -18.28
C MET A 39 -9.26 2.79 -19.01
N LYS A 40 -10.00 3.78 -18.48
CA LYS A 40 -9.92 5.16 -18.98
C LYS A 40 -8.52 5.76 -18.86
N MET A 41 -7.79 5.51 -17.77
CA MET A 41 -6.39 5.94 -17.63
C MET A 41 -5.44 5.24 -18.61
N TYR A 42 -5.78 4.01 -19.02
CA TYR A 42 -5.05 3.25 -20.03
C TYR A 42 -5.49 3.57 -21.47
N GLY A 43 -6.50 4.42 -21.68
CA GLY A 43 -7.07 4.69 -22.99
C GLY A 43 -7.82 3.50 -23.60
N ALA A 44 -8.28 2.55 -22.78
CA ALA A 44 -9.02 1.36 -23.19
C ALA A 44 -10.52 1.47 -22.85
N THR A 45 -11.38 0.89 -23.68
CA THR A 45 -12.85 0.89 -23.50
C THR A 45 -13.46 -0.45 -23.95
N ILE A 46 -13.02 -1.54 -23.32
CA ILE A 46 -13.51 -2.90 -23.58
C ILE A 46 -14.69 -3.19 -22.61
N PRO A 47 -15.78 -3.82 -23.07
CA PRO A 47 -16.84 -4.28 -22.17
C PRO A 47 -16.31 -5.25 -21.11
N HIS A 48 -16.74 -5.09 -19.86
CA HIS A 48 -16.38 -6.02 -18.80
C HIS A 48 -17.14 -7.32 -18.94
N THR A 49 -16.43 -8.44 -18.87
CA THR A 49 -17.05 -9.75 -18.69
C THR A 49 -17.28 -10.04 -17.21
N ASP A 50 -18.22 -10.93 -16.89
CA ASP A 50 -18.43 -11.37 -15.50
C ASP A 50 -17.15 -11.94 -14.89
N PHE A 51 -16.34 -12.64 -15.69
CA PHE A 51 -15.03 -13.13 -15.25
C PHE A 51 -14.09 -12.00 -14.80
N MET A 52 -13.96 -10.93 -15.60
CA MET A 52 -13.14 -9.77 -15.23
C MET A 52 -13.63 -9.10 -13.96
N ILE A 53 -14.95 -9.01 -13.79
CA ILE A 53 -15.55 -8.46 -12.58
C ILE A 53 -15.16 -9.30 -11.36
N HIS A 54 -15.29 -10.63 -11.43
CA HIS A 54 -14.96 -11.53 -10.33
C HIS A 54 -13.46 -11.53 -10.00
N VAL A 55 -12.59 -11.52 -11.02
CA VAL A 55 -11.13 -11.41 -10.82
C VAL A 55 -10.78 -10.10 -10.12
N ASN A 56 -11.40 -9.00 -10.54
CA ASN A 56 -11.16 -7.70 -9.90
C ASN A 56 -11.73 -7.63 -8.48
N GLN A 57 -12.84 -8.32 -8.18
CA GLN A 57 -13.33 -8.46 -6.82
C GLN A 57 -12.36 -9.25 -5.93
N PHE A 58 -11.77 -10.32 -6.45
CA PHE A 58 -10.74 -11.09 -5.73
C PHE A 58 -9.52 -10.23 -5.44
N TYR A 59 -9.04 -9.48 -6.43
CA TYR A 59 -8.00 -8.46 -6.23
C TYR A 59 -8.39 -7.42 -5.17
N GLY A 60 -9.66 -6.96 -5.18
CA GLY A 60 -10.17 -6.04 -4.17
C GLY A 60 -10.13 -6.61 -2.75
N LEU A 61 -10.50 -7.88 -2.59
CA LEU A 61 -10.42 -8.59 -1.31
C LEU A 61 -8.97 -8.72 -0.82
N GLU A 62 -8.05 -9.15 -1.70
CA GLU A 62 -6.63 -9.24 -1.38
C GLU A 62 -6.05 -7.88 -0.98
N LYS A 63 -6.40 -6.81 -1.71
CA LYS A 63 -6.01 -5.43 -1.40
C LYS A 63 -6.54 -4.96 -0.06
N LEU A 64 -7.80 -5.24 0.25
CA LEU A 64 -8.42 -4.89 1.51
C LEU A 64 -7.70 -5.57 2.69
N ILE A 65 -7.49 -6.88 2.58
CA ILE A 65 -6.77 -7.67 3.59
C ILE A 65 -5.34 -7.14 3.75
N GLY A 66 -4.60 -6.99 2.65
CA GLY A 66 -3.23 -6.46 2.64
C GLY A 66 -3.14 -5.07 3.26
N GLY A 67 -4.05 -4.16 2.92
CA GLY A 67 -4.11 -2.81 3.47
C GLY A 67 -4.39 -2.79 4.98
N LEU A 68 -5.30 -3.64 5.47
CA LEU A 68 -5.58 -3.80 6.89
C LEU A 68 -4.37 -4.33 7.65
N PHE A 69 -3.73 -5.39 7.17
CA PHE A 69 -2.52 -5.94 7.78
C PHE A 69 -1.38 -4.91 7.78
N PHE A 70 -1.19 -4.20 6.68
CA PHE A 70 -0.18 -3.15 6.58
C PHE A 70 -0.42 -2.03 7.60
N CYS A 71 -1.67 -1.60 7.77
CA CYS A 71 -2.06 -0.65 8.81
C CYS A 71 -1.77 -1.18 10.21
N VAL A 72 -2.14 -2.42 10.52
CA VAL A 72 -1.88 -3.04 11.84
C VAL A 72 -0.38 -3.11 12.14
N ILE A 73 0.42 -3.59 11.19
CA ILE A 73 1.89 -3.66 11.33
C ILE A 73 2.46 -2.25 11.53
N SER A 74 2.01 -1.28 10.73
CA SER A 74 2.47 0.12 10.83
C SER A 74 2.06 0.80 12.14
N LEU A 75 0.90 0.46 12.71
CA LEU A 75 0.36 1.09 13.92
C LEU A 75 0.94 0.50 15.20
N ILE A 76 1.18 -0.80 15.24
CA ILE A 76 1.49 -1.52 16.49
C ILE A 76 2.98 -1.89 16.54
N PRO A 77 3.47 -2.94 15.86
CA PRO A 77 4.84 -3.37 16.02
C PRO A 77 5.85 -2.37 15.43
N TYR A 78 5.50 -1.65 14.37
CA TYR A 78 6.38 -0.61 13.82
C TYR A 78 6.60 0.55 14.79
N ARG A 79 5.53 1.02 15.47
CA ARG A 79 5.64 2.05 16.52
C ARG A 79 6.38 1.57 17.77
N LYS A 80 6.43 0.26 18.01
CA LYS A 80 7.24 -0.37 19.07
C LYS A 80 8.70 -0.56 18.67
N ALA A 81 9.08 -0.13 17.47
CA ALA A 81 10.41 -0.31 16.90
C ALA A 81 10.83 -1.80 16.84
N GLU A 82 9.89 -2.67 16.47
CA GLU A 82 10.17 -4.09 16.26
C GLU A 82 10.85 -4.31 14.90
N LYS A 83 12.03 -4.94 14.89
CA LYS A 83 12.85 -5.13 13.68
C LYS A 83 12.12 -5.91 12.59
N TRP A 84 11.38 -6.96 12.95
CA TRP A 84 10.65 -7.78 11.98
C TRP A 84 9.57 -6.97 11.24
N ALA A 85 8.92 -6.00 11.91
CA ALA A 85 7.92 -5.16 11.27
C ALA A 85 8.55 -4.23 10.23
N TRP A 86 9.74 -3.71 10.50
CA TRP A 86 10.49 -2.93 9.52
C TRP A 86 10.88 -3.77 8.30
N TYR A 87 11.37 -5.00 8.50
CA TYR A 87 11.68 -5.91 7.40
C TYR A 87 10.42 -6.35 6.63
N ALA A 88 9.30 -6.58 7.31
CA ALA A 88 8.03 -6.91 6.65
C ALA A 88 7.58 -5.77 5.73
N ILE A 89 7.64 -4.52 6.21
CA ILE A 89 7.30 -3.34 5.40
C ILE A 89 8.30 -3.12 4.27
N LEU A 90 9.58 -3.41 4.48
CA LEU A 90 10.60 -3.36 3.43
C LEU A 90 10.33 -4.39 2.33
N VAL A 91 10.14 -5.67 2.69
CA VAL A 91 10.05 -6.75 1.70
C VAL A 91 8.67 -6.77 1.04
N ILE A 92 7.61 -6.87 1.83
CA ILE A 92 6.24 -6.98 1.31
C ILE A 92 5.81 -5.64 0.71
N GLY A 93 6.07 -4.54 1.41
CA GLY A 93 5.80 -3.20 0.88
C GLY A 93 6.66 -2.89 -0.34
N GLY A 94 7.92 -3.32 -0.37
CA GLY A 94 8.81 -3.12 -1.53
C GLY A 94 8.32 -3.82 -2.78
N ILE A 95 7.90 -5.09 -2.70
CA ILE A 95 7.31 -5.81 -3.83
C ILE A 95 6.10 -5.03 -4.37
N HIS A 96 5.20 -4.59 -3.49
CA HIS A 96 4.02 -3.85 -3.90
C HIS A 96 4.35 -2.48 -4.52
N MET A 97 5.20 -1.69 -3.88
CA MET A 97 5.57 -0.34 -4.32
C MET A 97 6.36 -0.36 -5.63
N LEU A 98 7.29 -1.30 -5.79
CA LEU A 98 8.05 -1.45 -7.04
C LEU A 98 7.15 -1.94 -8.17
N GLY A 99 6.23 -2.87 -7.90
CA GLY A 99 5.21 -3.27 -8.88
C GLY A 99 4.33 -2.10 -9.32
N MET A 100 3.90 -1.26 -8.37
CA MET A 100 3.20 0.00 -8.66
C MET A 100 4.02 0.94 -9.54
N LEU A 101 5.29 1.16 -9.20
CA LEU A 101 6.17 2.05 -9.95
C LEU A 101 6.40 1.56 -11.39
N ILE A 102 6.66 0.26 -11.57
CA ILE A 102 7.00 -0.30 -12.88
C ILE A 102 5.78 -0.40 -13.77
N LEU A 103 4.65 -0.88 -13.24
CA LEU A 103 3.48 -1.21 -14.05
C LEU A 103 2.52 -0.04 -14.22
N TRP A 104 2.46 0.89 -13.25
CA TRP A 104 1.39 1.90 -13.21
C TRP A 104 1.87 3.32 -13.47
N THR A 105 3.14 3.68 -13.24
CA THR A 105 3.59 5.07 -13.38
C THR A 105 3.30 5.73 -14.72
N PRO A 106 3.36 5.05 -15.89
CA PRO A 106 2.99 5.65 -17.17
C PRO A 106 1.51 6.10 -17.25
N HIS A 107 0.63 5.47 -16.47
CA HIS A 107 -0.83 5.66 -16.53
C HIS A 107 -1.39 6.36 -15.28
N ALA A 108 -0.70 6.24 -14.15
CA ALA A 108 -1.04 6.80 -12.85
C ALA A 108 0.21 7.38 -12.19
N PRO A 109 0.69 8.54 -12.64
CA PRO A 109 1.94 9.14 -12.15
C PRO A 109 1.87 9.52 -10.66
N PHE A 110 0.67 9.64 -10.09
CA PHE A 110 0.49 9.81 -8.65
C PHE A 110 1.02 8.62 -7.83
N SER A 111 1.24 7.44 -8.44
CA SER A 111 1.83 6.27 -7.78
C SER A 111 3.21 6.54 -7.17
N VAL A 112 3.97 7.47 -7.77
CA VAL A 112 5.29 7.89 -7.27
C VAL A 112 5.22 8.47 -5.86
N ILE A 113 4.11 9.14 -5.52
CA ILE A 113 3.90 9.70 -4.18
C ILE A 113 3.89 8.58 -3.13
N PHE A 114 3.24 7.46 -3.41
CA PHE A 114 3.20 6.32 -2.48
C PHE A 114 4.57 5.67 -2.30
N VAL A 115 5.36 5.57 -3.36
CA VAL A 115 6.76 5.09 -3.28
C VAL A 115 7.59 6.00 -2.40
N ILE A 116 7.47 7.32 -2.56
CA ILE A 116 8.16 8.31 -1.71
C ILE A 116 7.73 8.16 -0.25
N LEU A 117 6.42 8.09 0.02
CA LEU A 117 5.89 7.90 1.37
C LEU A 117 6.43 6.63 2.03
N TRP A 118 6.51 5.53 1.27
CA TRP A 118 7.05 4.25 1.75
C TRP A 118 8.55 4.33 2.06
N ILE A 119 9.36 4.91 1.16
CA ILE A 119 10.80 5.11 1.38
C ILE A 119 11.03 5.97 2.62
N VAL A 120 10.34 7.12 2.72
CA VAL A 120 10.47 8.03 3.85
C VAL A 120 10.01 7.34 5.14
N GLY A 121 8.91 6.58 5.09
CA GLY A 121 8.41 5.78 6.19
C GLY A 121 9.43 4.77 6.72
N LEU A 122 10.26 4.17 5.85
CA LEU A 122 11.33 3.23 6.22
C LEU A 122 12.61 3.92 6.70
N VAL A 123 13.03 4.99 6.02
CA VAL A 123 14.32 5.65 6.26
C VAL A 123 14.28 6.50 7.54
N LEU A 124 13.18 7.22 7.80
CA LEU A 124 13.09 8.11 8.97
C LEU A 124 13.42 7.41 10.31
N PRO A 125 12.83 6.23 10.62
CA PRO A 125 13.09 5.56 11.89
C PRO A 125 14.21 4.52 11.84
N TYR A 126 14.92 4.35 10.73
CA TYR A 126 15.85 3.22 10.53
C TYR A 126 16.85 3.08 11.68
N LYS A 127 17.52 4.17 12.08
CA LYS A 127 18.52 4.14 13.17
C LYS A 127 17.90 3.73 14.51
N GLN A 128 16.65 4.15 14.77
CA GLN A 128 15.95 3.85 16.02
C GLN A 128 15.52 2.36 16.08
N ILE A 129 15.15 1.78 14.94
CA ILE A 129 14.66 0.39 14.88
C ILE A 129 15.84 -0.58 14.77
N LEU A 130 16.73 -0.38 13.80
CA LEU A 130 17.83 -1.32 13.52
C LEU A 130 19.00 -1.16 14.51
N GLY A 131 19.18 0.03 15.09
CA GLY A 131 20.22 0.28 16.11
C GLY A 131 19.88 -0.23 17.51
N LYS A 132 18.66 -0.73 17.73
CA LYS A 132 18.28 -1.34 19.01
C LYS A 132 19.01 -2.68 19.16
N SER A 133 19.79 -2.88 20.24
CA SER A 133 20.37 -4.19 20.55
C SER A 133 19.25 -5.20 20.74
N SER A 134 19.39 -6.38 20.12
CA SER A 134 18.39 -7.45 20.13
C SER A 134 18.22 -8.04 21.52
#